data_AF-A0A1B4VFT1-F1
#
_entry.id   AF-A0A1B4VFT1-F1
#
_cell.length_a   1.000
_cell.length_b   1.000
_cell.length_c   1.000
_cell.angle_alpha   90.00
_cell.angle_beta   90.00
_cell.angle_gamma   90.00
#
_symmetry.space_group_name_H-M   'P 1'
#
loop_
_entity.id
_entity.type
_entity.pdbx_description
1 polymer ?
#
loop_
_entity_poly.entity_id
_entity_poly.type
_entity_poly.pdbx_seq_one_letter_code
_entity_poly.pdbx_strand_id
1 'polypeptide(L)'
;MSENRSGARRSRNRVAVVLEGGIVQSVVADRPEDIEVAVIDYDADGCDESEIARLTQPDGSTSDAWVYDCMTERPRISLDEVFADPPDDTVQS
;
A
#
# COMPACT_ATOMS: atom_id res chain seq x y z
N MET A 1 -6.46 -18.07 33.68
CA MET A 1 -6.51 -18.41 32.24
C MET A 1 -6.99 -17.18 31.49
N SER A 2 -6.36 -16.92 30.34
CA SER A 2 -6.54 -15.78 29.42
C SER A 2 -5.78 -14.50 29.80
N GLU A 3 -4.45 -14.55 29.69
CA GLU A 3 -3.62 -13.35 29.56
C GLU A 3 -3.58 -12.90 28.09
N ASN A 4 -4.20 -11.74 27.84
CA ASN A 4 -3.80 -10.72 26.87
C ASN A 4 -2.99 -11.16 25.63
N ARG A 5 -3.68 -11.54 24.53
CA ARG A 5 -3.09 -11.51 23.17
C ARG A 5 -3.01 -10.10 22.55
N SER A 6 -2.79 -9.07 23.37
CA SER A 6 -2.75 -7.66 22.90
C SER A 6 -1.36 -7.02 23.05
N GLY A 7 -0.34 -7.79 23.40
CA GLY A 7 1.04 -7.31 23.52
C GLY A 7 1.77 -7.40 22.18
N ALA A 8 2.28 -6.26 21.70
CA ALA A 8 3.31 -6.12 20.66
C ALA A 8 2.89 -5.99 19.16
N ARG A 9 1.93 -5.12 18.84
CA ARG A 9 1.86 -4.52 17.48
C ARG A 9 2.00 -3.00 17.43
N ARG A 10 2.45 -2.38 18.52
CA ARG A 10 2.57 -0.92 18.72
C ARG A 10 3.85 -0.29 18.17
N SER A 11 4.38 -0.74 17.03
CA SER A 11 5.59 -0.10 16.44
C SER A 11 5.68 -0.07 14.92
N ARG A 12 4.79 -0.72 14.17
CA ARG A 12 4.84 -0.67 12.70
C ARG A 12 3.98 0.48 12.21
N ASN A 13 4.55 1.42 11.44
CA ASN A 13 3.72 2.31 10.63
C ASN A 13 3.18 1.48 9.47
N ARG A 14 1.96 0.96 9.61
CA ARG A 14 1.38 0.06 8.61
C ARG A 14 0.79 0.90 7.50
N VAL A 15 1.02 0.46 6.27
CA VAL A 15 0.45 1.06 5.05
C VAL A 15 -0.34 -0.02 4.34
N ALA A 16 -1.57 0.30 3.95
CA ALA A 16 -2.37 -0.54 3.06
C ALA A 16 -2.64 0.22 1.76
N VAL A 17 -2.52 -0.48 0.64
CA VAL A 17 -2.85 0.01 -0.70
C VAL A 17 -4.17 -0.65 -1.11
N VAL A 18 -5.17 0.15 -1.43
CA VAL A 18 -6.48 -0.32 -1.87
C VAL A 18 -6.53 -0.24 -3.40
N LEU A 19 -6.76 -1.38 -4.04
CA LEU A 19 -6.88 -1.49 -5.49
C LEU A 19 -8.34 -1.72 -5.90
N GLU A 20 -8.79 -1.05 -6.95
CA GLU A 20 -10.08 -1.29 -7.60
C GLU A 20 -9.87 -1.36 -9.11
N GLY A 21 -10.24 -2.47 -9.75
CA GLY A 21 -10.08 -2.63 -11.19
C GLY A 21 -8.64 -2.52 -11.71
N GLY A 22 -7.64 -2.73 -10.86
CA GLY A 22 -6.21 -2.59 -11.20
C GLY A 22 -5.60 -1.23 -10.84
N ILE A 23 -6.41 -0.25 -10.45
CA ILE A 23 -5.97 1.12 -10.13
C ILE A 23 -5.87 1.28 -8.60
N VAL A 24 -4.85 2.00 -8.12
CA VAL A 24 -4.78 2.41 -6.72
C VAL A 24 -5.88 3.42 -6.42
N GLN A 25 -6.87 2.98 -5.66
CA GLN A 25 -7.98 3.81 -5.21
C GLN A 25 -7.56 4.69 -4.02
N SER A 26 -6.80 4.14 -3.07
CA SER A 26 -6.31 4.88 -1.91
C SER A 26 -5.09 4.22 -1.27
N VAL A 27 -4.29 5.03 -0.57
CA VAL A 27 -3.25 4.56 0.33
C VAL A 27 -3.57 5.07 1.74
N VAL A 28 -3.65 4.15 2.70
CA VAL A 28 -3.98 4.48 4.09
C VAL A 28 -2.88 4.04 5.04
N ALA A 29 -2.63 4.82 6.08
CA ALA A 29 -1.56 4.54 7.04
C ALA A 29 -1.94 4.91 8.48
N ASP A 30 -1.34 4.22 9.47
CA ASP A 30 -1.56 4.59 10.87
C ASP A 30 -1.03 6.00 11.21
N ARG A 31 0.10 6.37 10.58
CA ARG A 31 0.75 7.67 10.69
C ARG A 31 1.07 8.18 9.28
N PRO A 32 0.07 8.69 8.53
CA PRO A 32 0.24 9.17 7.16
C PRO A 32 1.25 10.32 7.09
N GLU A 33 1.36 11.12 8.15
CA GLU A 33 2.33 12.20 8.30
C GLU A 33 3.81 11.74 8.31
N ASP A 34 4.07 10.46 8.61
CA ASP A 34 5.42 9.89 8.70
C ASP A 34 5.85 9.21 7.37
N ILE A 35 5.03 9.28 6.31
CA ILE A 35 5.30 8.59 5.03
C ILE A 35 5.04 9.49 3.82
N GLU A 36 5.83 9.26 2.77
CA GLU A 36 5.63 9.82 1.44
C GLU A 36 5.44 8.65 0.46
N VAL A 37 4.42 8.73 -0.39
CA VAL A 37 4.04 7.63 -1.28
C VAL A 37 3.80 8.16 -2.69
N ALA A 38 4.50 7.57 -3.64
CA ALA A 38 4.21 7.68 -5.05
C ALA A 38 3.70 6.32 -5.56
N VAL A 39 2.70 6.35 -6.44
CA VAL A 39 2.30 5.19 -7.23
C VAL A 39 2.98 5.29 -8.58
N ILE A 40 3.59 4.18 -9.02
CA ILE A 40 4.27 4.07 -10.30
C ILE A 40 3.53 3.02 -11.11
N ASP A 41 2.85 3.46 -12.17
CA ASP A 41 2.23 2.57 -13.14
C ASP A 41 3.06 2.57 -14.43
N TYR A 42 3.56 1.38 -14.80
CA TYR A 42 4.31 1.21 -16.04
C TYR A 42 3.38 0.97 -17.24
N ASP A 43 2.08 0.79 -17.01
CA ASP A 43 1.06 0.84 -18.05
C ASP A 43 0.64 2.31 -18.26
N ALA A 44 1.38 2.99 -19.13
CA ALA A 44 1.19 4.40 -19.47
C ALA A 44 0.21 4.60 -20.64
N ASP A 45 -0.40 3.54 -21.15
CA ASP A 45 -1.25 3.62 -22.35
C ASP A 45 -2.47 4.51 -22.09
N GLY A 46 -2.58 5.59 -22.87
CA GLY A 46 -3.69 6.54 -22.78
C GLY A 46 -3.53 7.66 -21.74
N CYS A 47 -2.40 7.73 -21.04
CA CYS A 47 -2.04 8.88 -20.20
C CYS A 47 -1.54 10.07 -21.05
N ASP A 48 -1.68 11.29 -20.52
CA ASP A 48 -1.13 12.48 -21.19
C ASP A 48 0.41 12.46 -21.08
N GLU A 49 1.12 12.86 -22.15
CA GLU A 49 2.59 12.91 -22.15
C GLU A 49 3.17 13.77 -21.01
N SER A 50 2.43 14.79 -20.55
CA SER A 50 2.82 15.64 -19.42
C SER A 50 2.70 14.95 -18.05
N GLU A 51 1.98 13.83 -17.98
CA GLU A 51 1.81 13.02 -16.78
C GLU A 51 2.81 11.85 -16.71
N ILE A 52 3.59 11.64 -17.79
CA ILE A 52 4.59 10.57 -17.87
C ILE A 52 5.93 11.02 -17.30
N ALA A 53 6.43 10.27 -16.32
CA ALA A 53 7.76 10.40 -15.78
C ALA A 53 8.70 9.38 -16.42
N ARG A 54 9.94 9.79 -16.71
CA ARG A 54 11.01 8.90 -17.16
C ARG A 54 11.85 8.45 -15.97
N LEU A 55 11.80 7.16 -15.65
CA LEU A 55 12.45 6.56 -14.48
C LEU A 55 13.65 5.72 -14.89
N THR A 56 14.80 6.01 -14.28
CA THR A 56 16.01 5.17 -14.41
C THR A 56 15.82 3.86 -13.67
N GLN A 57 16.03 2.75 -14.38
CA GLN A 57 15.91 1.39 -13.88
C GLN A 57 17.24 0.90 -13.25
N PRO A 58 17.23 -0.17 -12.44
CA PRO A 58 18.44 -0.68 -11.78
C PRO A 58 19.58 -1.09 -12.72
N ASP A 59 19.27 -1.43 -13.97
CA ASP A 59 20.26 -1.78 -15.01
C ASP A 59 20.80 -0.56 -15.78
N GLY A 60 20.36 0.66 -15.41
CA GLY A 60 20.74 1.92 -16.05
C GLY A 60 19.90 2.29 -17.27
N SER A 61 18.96 1.44 -17.70
CA SER A 61 17.99 1.81 -18.74
C SER A 61 16.96 2.82 -18.21
N THR A 62 16.17 3.41 -19.10
CA THR A 62 15.06 4.30 -18.73
C THR A 62 13.75 3.73 -19.21
N SER A 63 12.72 3.82 -18.37
CA SER A 63 11.34 3.48 -18.71
C SER A 63 10.43 4.67 -18.46
N ASP A 64 9.43 4.82 -19.32
CA ASP A 64 8.36 5.79 -19.13
C ASP A 64 7.28 5.15 -18.21
N ALA A 65 6.75 5.92 -17.27
CA ALA A 65 5.75 5.48 -16.30
C ALA A 65 4.81 6.63 -15.94
N TRP A 66 3.55 6.33 -15.66
CA TRP A 66 2.67 7.28 -15.01
C TRP A 66 2.96 7.30 -13.52
N VAL A 67 3.35 8.46 -13.00
CA VAL A 67 3.70 8.63 -11.59
C VAL A 67 2.82 9.70 -10.99
N TYR A 68 2.10 9.34 -9.93
CA TYR A 68 1.28 10.28 -9.19
C TYR A 68 1.51 10.16 -7.69
N ASP A 69 1.56 11.33 -7.05
CA ASP A 69 1.60 11.42 -5.60
C ASP A 69 0.25 10.95 -5.04
N CYS A 70 0.30 9.92 -4.21
CA CYS A 70 -0.90 9.46 -3.52
C CYS A 70 -0.92 10.10 -2.14
N MET A 71 -1.88 10.99 -1.91
CA MET A 71 -2.13 11.50 -0.56
C MET A 71 -2.47 10.32 0.36
N THR A 72 -1.69 10.15 1.42
CA THR A 72 -1.93 9.11 2.41
C THR A 72 -3.01 9.59 3.38
N GLU A 73 -4.05 8.78 3.57
CA GLU A 73 -5.15 9.10 4.48
C GLU A 73 -5.05 8.32 5.78
N ARG A 74 -5.65 8.86 6.84
CA ARG A 74 -5.95 8.05 8.03
C ARG A 74 -6.96 6.97 7.65
N PRO A 75 -6.76 5.70 8.07
CA PRO A 75 -7.58 4.60 7.64
C PRO A 75 -9.01 4.74 8.17
N ARG A 76 -9.99 4.56 7.27
CA ARG A 76 -11.41 4.42 7.62
C ARG A 76 -11.81 2.96 7.87
N ILE A 77 -10.90 2.03 7.60
CA ILE A 77 -10.99 0.59 7.86
C ILE A 77 -10.00 0.20 8.97
N SER A 78 -10.25 -0.91 9.67
CA SER A 78 -9.32 -1.38 10.70
C SER A 78 -8.06 -1.98 10.07
N LEU A 79 -6.91 -1.30 10.22
CA LEU A 79 -5.61 -1.90 9.88
C LEU A 79 -5.23 -3.07 10.81
N ASP A 80 -5.94 -3.28 11.91
CA ASP A 80 -5.80 -4.50 12.70
C ASP A 80 -6.42 -5.71 12.01
N GLU A 81 -7.55 -5.52 11.33
CA GLU A 81 -8.20 -6.59 10.56
C GLU A 81 -7.42 -6.92 9.29
N VAL A 82 -6.94 -5.89 8.57
CA VAL A 82 -6.18 -6.06 7.31
C VAL A 82 -4.91 -6.92 7.51
N PHE A 83 -4.29 -6.81 8.68
CA PHE A 83 -3.06 -7.52 9.00
C PHE A 83 -3.25 -8.50 10.17
N ALA A 84 -4.48 -8.96 10.40
CA ALA A 84 -4.70 -10.08 11.29
C ALA A 84 -4.10 -11.34 10.65
N ASP A 85 -3.57 -12.25 11.47
CA ASP A 85 -3.21 -13.57 10.97
C ASP A 85 -4.48 -14.24 10.42
N PRO A 86 -4.42 -14.92 9.27
CA PRO A 86 -5.55 -15.70 8.79
C PRO A 86 -5.94 -16.74 9.85
N PRO A 87 -7.25 -17.07 9.99
CA PRO A 87 -7.66 -18.13 10.88
C PRO A 87 -6.92 -19.41 10.52
N ASP A 88 -6.42 -20.10 11.54
CA ASP A 88 -5.72 -21.36 11.40
C ASP A 88 -6.74 -22.40 10.89
N ASP A 89 -6.78 -22.64 9.57
CA ASP A 89 -7.64 -23.67 8.96
C ASP A 89 -7.22 -25.10 9.38
N THR A 90 -6.19 -25.22 10.21
CA THR A 90 -5.80 -26.46 10.87
C THR A 90 -6.66 -26.67 12.11
N VAL A 91 -7.87 -27.21 11.94
CA VAL A 91 -8.50 -28.32 12.72
C VAL A 91 -9.97 -28.40 12.31
N GLN A 92 -10.32 -29.39 11.48
CA GLN A 92 -11.30 -30.44 11.82
C GLN A 92 -11.36 -31.49 10.69
N SER A 93 -10.72 -32.63 10.94
CA SER A 93 -11.05 -33.94 10.38
C SER A 93 -10.97 -34.97 11.49
#